data_AF-A0A3D5R0K0-F1
#
_entry.id   AF-A0A3D5R0K0-F1
#
_cell.length_a   1.000
_cell.length_b   1.000
_cell.length_c   1.000
_cell.angle_alpha   90.00
_cell.angle_beta   90.00
_cell.angle_gamma   90.00
#
_symmetry.space_group_name_H-M   'P 1'
#
loop_
_entity.id
_entity.type
_entity.pdbx_description
1 polymer ?
#
loop_
_entity_poly.entity_id
_entity_poly.type
_entity_poly.pdbx_seq_one_letter_code
_entity_poly.pdbx_strand_id
1 'polypeptide(L)' 'DASLLLLHDAGFLPADDPRFAGTVAAIERELKHGNYIYRYVETDDFGVPENAFVVCTFWYIYAL' A
#
# COMPACT_ATOMS: atom_id res chain seq x y z
N ASP A 1 2.27 0.94 5.91
CA ASP A 1 3.00 0.00 5.04
C ASP A 1 2.05 -0.50 3.96
N ALA A 2 2.50 -0.59 2.71
CA ALA A 2 1.73 -1.09 1.57
C ALA A 2 1.30 -2.56 1.71
N SER A 3 1.90 -3.35 2.60
CA SER A 3 1.50 -4.73 2.87
C SER A 3 0.06 -4.85 3.36
N LEU A 4 -0.55 -3.78 3.90
CA LEU A 4 -1.95 -3.78 4.32
C LEU A 4 -2.94 -3.88 3.13
N LEU A 5 -2.48 -3.68 1.89
CA LEU A 5 -3.27 -3.97 0.70
C LEU A 5 -3.61 -5.47 0.57
N LEU A 6 -2.85 -6.34 1.23
CA LEU A 6 -3.06 -7.79 1.24
C LEU A 6 -4.07 -8.26 2.31
N LEU A 7 -4.68 -7.35 3.08
CA LEU A 7 -5.61 -7.73 4.15
C LEU A 7 -6.78 -8.57 3.63
N HIS A 8 -7.30 -8.26 2.44
CA HIS A 8 -8.40 -9.03 1.87
C HIS A 8 -7.94 -10.41 1.35
N ASP A 9 -6.80 -10.45 0.66
CA ASP A 9 -6.21 -11.71 0.14
C ASP A 9 -5.85 -12.67 1.27
N ALA A 10 -5.40 -12.14 2.41
CA ALA A 10 -5.10 -12.91 3.60
C ALA A 10 -6.35 -13.27 4.44
N GLY A 11 -7.54 -12.83 4.04
CA GLY A 11 -8.82 -13.18 4.69
C GLY A 11 -9.10 -12.43 5.99
N PHE A 12 -8.44 -11.31 6.26
CA PHE A 12 -8.72 -10.49 7.46
C PHE A 12 -9.99 -9.65 7.31
N LEU A 13 -10.25 -9.15 6.11
CA LEU A 13 -11.42 -8.33 5.79
C LEU A 13 -12.01 -8.74 4.43
N PRO A 14 -13.34 -8.72 4.25
CA PRO A 14 -13.95 -8.74 2.92
C PRO A 14 -13.42 -7.60 2.04
N ALA A 15 -13.37 -7.81 0.73
CA ALA A 15 -12.91 -6.80 -0.23
C ALA A 15 -13.79 -5.54 -0.25
N ASP A 16 -15.08 -5.68 0.09
CA ASP A 16 -16.06 -4.59 0.19
C ASP A 16 -16.17 -3.99 1.60
N ASP A 17 -15.34 -4.43 2.56
CA ASP A 17 -15.35 -3.89 3.92
C ASP A 17 -14.89 -2.41 3.90
N PRO A 18 -15.66 -1.48 4.51
CA PRO A 18 -15.32 -0.06 4.51
C PRO A 18 -13.96 0.24 5.15
N ARG A 19 -13.47 -0.62 6.05
CA ARG A 19 -12.13 -0.49 6.64
C ARG A 19 -11.03 -0.83 5.64
N PHE A 20 -11.28 -1.79 4.74
CA PHE A 20 -10.34 -2.10 3.67
C PHE A 20 -10.29 -0.95 2.65
N ALA A 21 -11.45 -0.45 2.20
CA ALA A 21 -11.52 0.73 1.34
C ALA A 21 -10.82 1.96 1.95
N GLY A 22 -11.02 2.20 3.27
CA GLY A 22 -10.32 3.26 4.00
C GLY A 22 -8.80 3.05 4.05
N THR A 23 -8.34 1.80 4.11
CA THR A 23 -6.92 1.44 4.07
C THR A 23 -6.32 1.73 2.70
N VAL A 24 -6.99 1.33 1.61
CA VAL A 24 -6.56 1.61 0.23
C VAL A 24 -6.44 3.13 0.00
N ALA A 25 -7.44 3.91 0.44
CA ALA A 25 -7.43 5.37 0.32
C ALA A 25 -6.31 6.02 1.15
N ALA A 26 -6.01 5.51 2.35
CA ALA A 26 -4.89 6.00 3.16
C ALA A 26 -3.55 5.71 2.49
N ILE A 27 -3.37 4.51 1.93
CA ILE A 27 -2.15 4.12 1.22
C ILE A 27 -1.94 4.97 -0.04
N GLU A 28 -3.00 5.24 -0.82
CA GLU A 28 -2.87 6.16 -1.94
C GLU A 28 -2.39 7.55 -1.49
N ARG A 29 -2.99 8.11 -0.45
CA ARG A 29 -2.64 9.45 0.03
C ARG A 29 -1.21 9.52 0.57
N GLU A 30 -0.79 8.51 1.31
CA GLU A 30 0.44 8.58 2.12
C GLU A 30 1.66 7.98 1.42
N LEU A 31 1.46 6.98 0.54
CA LEU A 31 2.55 6.19 -0.02
C LEU A 31 2.69 6.33 -1.55
N LYS A 32 1.75 6.99 -2.25
CA LYS A 32 1.86 7.23 -3.69
C LYS A 32 2.83 8.36 -4.00
N HIS A 33 3.84 8.04 -4.81
CA HIS A 33 4.84 8.97 -5.31
C HIS A 33 4.89 8.87 -6.83
N GLY A 34 4.31 9.87 -7.50
CA GLY A 34 4.08 9.80 -8.94
C GLY A 34 3.20 8.60 -9.31
N ASN A 35 3.73 7.71 -10.15
CA ASN A 35 3.02 6.53 -10.65
C ASN A 35 3.24 5.26 -9.80
N TYR A 36 3.98 5.37 -8.69
CA TYR A 36 4.38 4.22 -7.89
C TYR A 36 3.88 4.30 -6.46
N ILE A 37 3.64 3.14 -5.86
CA ILE A 37 3.38 3.01 -4.41
C ILE A 37 4.67 2.58 -3.73
N TYR A 38 5.11 3.38 -2.77
CA TYR A 38 6.22 3.05 -1.90
C TYR A 38 5.73 2.08 -0.81
N ARG A 39 6.63 1.22 -0.31
CA ARG A 39 6.25 0.31 0.77
C ARG A 39 5.97 1.06 2.07
N TYR A 40 6.82 2.02 2.39
CA TYR A 40 6.73 2.99 3.46
C TYR A 40 7.54 4.22 3.05
N VAL A 41 7.36 5.34 3.76
CA VAL A 41 8.07 6.61 3.53
C VAL A 41 8.98 7.01 4.69
N GLU A 42 8.87 6.30 5.80
CA GLU A 42 9.68 6.53 6.99
C GLU A 42 11.13 6.15 6.75
N THR A 43 12.04 6.84 7.44
CA THR A 43 13.47 6.52 7.41
C THR A 43 13.72 5.18 8.12
N ASP A 44 14.48 4.30 7.49
CA ASP A 44 14.89 3.02 8.07
C ASP A 44 16.44 2.91 8.15
N ASP A 45 16.95 1.70 8.44
CA ASP A 45 18.39 1.41 8.52
C ASP A 45 19.14 1.68 7.18
N PHE A 46 18.41 1.86 6.08
CA PHE A 46 18.90 2.20 4.75
C PHE A 46 18.66 3.67 4.36
N GLY A 47 18.06 4.47 5.25
CA GLY A 47 17.78 5.89 5.03
C GLY A 47 16.34 6.17 4.58
N VAL A 48 16.14 7.30 3.91
CA VAL A 48 14.84 7.63 3.33
C VAL A 48 14.64 6.77 2.07
N PRO A 49 13.49 6.10 1.91
CA PRO A 49 13.23 5.30 0.72
C PRO A 49 13.31 6.13 -0.56
N GLU A 50 14.20 5.77 -1.48
CA GLU A 50 14.34 6.44 -2.79
C GLU A 50 13.67 5.66 -3.92
N ASN A 51 13.48 4.34 -3.75
CA ASN A 51 12.98 3.45 -4.78
C ASN A 51 11.64 2.82 -4.37
N ALA A 52 10.76 2.64 -5.35
CA ALA A 52 9.55 1.85 -5.17
C ALA A 52 9.80 0.36 -5.45
N PHE A 53 9.21 -0.50 -4.61
CA PHE A 53 9.06 -1.92 -4.97
C PHE A 53 7.82 -2.07 -5.85
N VAL A 54 8.03 -2.45 -7.11
CA VAL A 54 6.97 -2.50 -8.13
C VAL A 54 5.78 -3.36 -7.69
N VAL A 55 6.02 -4.40 -6.87
CA VAL A 55 4.96 -5.25 -6.30
C VAL A 55 3.93 -4.44 -5.50
N CYS A 56 4.32 -3.38 -4.80
CA CYS A 56 3.40 -2.53 -4.04
C CYS A 56 2.44 -1.77 -4.95
N THR A 57 2.90 -1.33 -6.13
CA THR A 57 2.02 -0.73 -7.14
C THR A 57 1.04 -1.76 -7.68
N PHE A 58 1.47 -3.00 -7.91
CA PHE A 58 0.56 -4.07 -8.35
C PHE A 58 -0.49 -4.40 -7.29
N TRP A 59 -0.11 -4.52 -6.02
CA TRP A 59 -1.07 -4.71 -4.92
C TRP A 59 -2.11 -3.60 -4.88
N TYR A 60 -1.68 -2.35 -5.13
CA TYR A 60 -2.62 -1.23 -5.15
C TYR A 60 -3.58 -1.31 -6.33
N ILE A 61 -3.08 -1.65 -7.53
CA ILE A 61 -3.93 -1.87 -8.71
C ILE A 61 -4.94 -3.00 -8.47
N TYR A 62 -4.54 -4.09 -7.80
CA TYR A 62 -5.45 -5.20 -7.47
C TYR A 62 -6.49 -4.86 -6.40
N ALA A 63 -6.19 -3.88 -5.54
CA ALA A 63 -7.10 -3.41 -4.51
C ALA A 63 -8.13 -2.37 -5.00
N LEU A 64 -8.04 -1.92 -6.26
CA LEU A 64 -9.00 -1.04 -6.94
C LEU A 64 -10.06 -1.84 -7.70
#